data_AF-A0A349VU41-F1
#
_entry.id   AF-A0A349VU41-F1
#
_cell.length_a   1.000
_cell.length_b   1.000
_cell.length_c   1.000
_cell.angle_alpha   90.00
_cell.angle_beta   90.00
_cell.angle_gamma   90.00
#
_symmetry.space_group_name_H-M   'P 1'
#
loop_
_entity.id
_entity.type
_entity.pdbx_description
1 polymer ?
#
loop_
_entity_poly.entity_id
_entity_poly.type
_entity_poly.pdbx_seq_one_letter_code
_entity_poly.pdbx_strand_id
1 'polypeptide(L)'
;GMVSLDSSKKDDWGIPLLKIAVDYDENDEKMKKDYIAVMTEMFTDAGFTNIRPDSHWQAPGLDIHEMGGARMGHDPKTSVLNKWNQMHAVKNVFVTDGASMTSTSTQNPSLTYMAFSARSVDYAISEMKKGNI
;
A
#
# COMPACT_ATOMS: atom_id res chain seq x y z
N GLY A 1 11.10 -1.34 -2.84
CA GLY A 1 11.08 -2.78 -2.53
C GLY A 1 10.57 -3.60 -3.69
N MET A 2 10.60 -4.92 -3.58
CA MET A 2 10.06 -5.89 -4.55
C MET A 2 9.38 -7.05 -3.82
N VAL A 3 8.30 -7.57 -4.38
CA VAL A 3 7.69 -8.84 -3.97
C VAL A 3 7.76 -9.84 -5.11
N SER A 4 8.11 -11.08 -4.80
CA SER A 4 8.14 -12.19 -5.77
C SER A 4 7.76 -13.51 -5.11
N LEU A 5 7.49 -14.52 -5.92
CA LEU A 5 7.22 -15.88 -5.43
C LEU A 5 8.54 -16.63 -5.23
N ASP A 6 8.62 -17.42 -4.16
CA ASP A 6 9.71 -18.37 -3.95
C ASP A 6 9.60 -19.52 -4.96
N SER A 7 10.69 -19.82 -5.66
CA SER A 7 10.74 -20.88 -6.66
C SER A 7 10.80 -22.29 -6.06
N SER A 8 11.18 -22.44 -4.79
CA SER A 8 11.33 -23.76 -4.14
C SER A 8 10.48 -23.94 -2.91
N LYS A 9 10.19 -22.88 -2.15
CA LYS A 9 9.39 -22.97 -0.92
C LYS A 9 7.92 -22.72 -1.20
N LYS A 10 7.08 -23.49 -0.52
CA LYS A 10 5.63 -23.42 -0.59
C LYS A 10 5.06 -23.47 0.82
N ASP A 11 3.85 -22.96 1.00
CA ASP A 11 3.06 -23.18 2.21
C ASP A 11 2.46 -24.61 2.22
N ASP A 12 1.71 -24.91 3.29
CA ASP A 12 1.08 -26.21 3.50
C ASP A 12 0.02 -26.55 2.42
N TRP A 13 -0.42 -25.58 1.63
CA TRP A 13 -1.40 -25.72 0.55
C TRP A 13 -0.74 -25.78 -0.83
N GLY A 14 0.59 -25.77 -0.90
CA GLY A 14 1.36 -25.84 -2.13
C GLY A 14 1.48 -24.51 -2.88
N ILE A 15 1.09 -23.39 -2.26
CA ILE A 15 1.22 -22.04 -2.81
C ILE A 15 2.65 -21.55 -2.56
N PRO A 16 3.36 -21.03 -3.58
CA PRO A 16 4.69 -20.45 -3.40
C PRO A 16 4.71 -19.36 -2.32
N LEU A 17 5.69 -19.41 -1.42
CA LEU A 17 5.86 -18.38 -0.39
C LEU A 17 6.25 -17.03 -1.02
N LEU A 18 5.94 -15.92 -0.35
CA LEU A 18 6.40 -14.60 -0.78
C LEU A 18 7.85 -14.36 -0.37
N LYS A 19 8.66 -13.86 -1.30
CA LYS A 19 9.94 -13.19 -1.05
C LYS A 19 9.73 -11.70 -1.13
N ILE A 20 10.00 -11.01 -0.02
CA ILE A 20 9.81 -9.56 0.10
C ILE A 20 11.17 -8.93 0.33
N ALA A 21 11.56 -8.03 -0.56
CA ALA A 21 12.73 -7.18 -0.42
C ALA A 21 12.27 -5.76 -0.07
N VAL A 22 12.35 -5.41 1.21
CA VAL A 22 11.92 -4.13 1.77
C VAL A 22 12.88 -3.73 2.88
N ASP A 23 13.17 -2.44 2.98
CA ASP A 23 14.00 -1.86 4.01
C ASP A 23 13.64 -0.38 4.18
N TYR A 24 14.05 0.22 5.28
CA TYR A 24 13.95 1.66 5.51
C TYR A 24 15.02 2.41 4.72
N ASP A 25 14.74 3.66 4.38
CA ASP A 25 15.69 4.57 3.75
C ASP A 25 16.03 5.80 4.62
N GLU A 26 16.88 6.68 4.09
CA GLU A 26 17.31 7.91 4.77
C GLU A 26 16.13 8.85 5.07
N ASN A 27 15.11 8.85 4.20
CA ASN A 27 13.94 9.70 4.39
C ASN A 27 13.06 9.17 5.52
N ASP A 28 12.93 7.86 5.69
CA ASP A 28 12.26 7.25 6.85
C ASP A 28 12.92 7.68 8.18
N GLU A 29 14.26 7.72 8.22
CA GLU A 29 14.99 8.19 9.41
C GLU A 29 14.72 9.68 9.69
N LYS A 30 14.72 10.52 8.64
CA LYS A 30 14.41 11.95 8.77
C LYS A 30 12.98 12.17 9.27
N MET A 31 12.01 11.47 8.69
CA MET A 31 10.60 11.57 9.10
C MET A 31 10.41 11.11 10.55
N LYS A 32 11.07 10.03 10.99
CA LYS A 32 11.00 9.57 12.38
C LYS A 32 11.54 10.62 13.37
N LYS A 33 12.68 11.24 13.06
CA LYS A 33 13.26 12.30 13.90
C LYS A 33 12.32 13.50 14.02
N ASP A 34 11.75 13.94 12.91
CA ASP A 34 10.80 15.05 12.86
C ASP A 34 9.52 14.74 13.65
N TYR A 35 8.92 13.57 13.40
CA TYR A 35 7.75 13.08 14.13
C TYR A 35 7.96 13.08 15.66
N ILE A 36 9.09 12.55 16.13
CA ILE A 36 9.41 12.51 17.57
C ILE A 36 9.53 13.93 18.14
N ALA A 37 10.19 14.84 17.43
CA ALA A 37 10.37 16.22 17.87
C ALA A 37 9.02 16.95 18.00
N VAL A 38 8.21 16.92 16.94
CA VAL A 38 6.89 17.57 16.89
C VAL A 38 5.94 16.99 17.93
N MET A 39 5.87 15.66 18.07
CA MET A 39 5.00 15.03 19.07
C MET A 39 5.41 15.37 20.51
N THR A 40 6.71 15.45 20.77
CA THR A 40 7.23 15.82 22.09
C THR A 40 6.87 17.26 22.43
N GLU A 41 7.03 18.19 21.48
CA GLU A 41 6.62 19.59 21.61
C GLU A 41 5.10 19.70 21.86
N MET A 42 4.28 19.08 21.01
CA MET A 42 2.82 19.08 21.15
C MET A 42 2.37 18.55 22.50
N PHE A 43 2.96 17.46 22.99
CA PHE A 43 2.61 16.91 24.30
C PHE A 43 3.07 17.80 25.46
N THR A 44 4.23 18.44 25.33
CA THR A 44 4.73 19.39 26.33
C THR A 44 3.78 20.58 26.44
N ASP A 45 3.38 21.16 25.30
CA ASP A 45 2.47 22.30 25.24
C ASP A 45 1.05 21.96 25.73
N ALA A 46 0.61 20.72 25.52
CA ALA A 46 -0.63 20.21 26.09
C ALA A 46 -0.56 19.93 27.60
N GLY A 47 0.60 20.12 28.25
CA GLY A 47 0.81 19.99 29.68
C GLY A 47 1.11 18.57 30.17
N PHE A 48 1.40 17.63 29.26
CA PHE A 48 1.82 16.28 29.65
C PHE A 48 3.22 16.33 30.29
N THR A 49 3.46 15.45 31.26
CA THR A 49 4.75 15.31 31.97
C THR A 49 5.30 13.90 31.79
N ASN A 50 6.60 13.69 32.06
CA ASN A 50 7.27 12.38 31.90
C ASN A 50 7.13 11.79 30.48
N ILE A 51 7.26 12.64 29.46
CA ILE A 51 7.28 12.24 28.04
C ILE A 51 8.56 11.45 27.76
N ARG A 52 8.42 10.26 27.18
CA ARG A 52 9.54 9.37 26.84
C ARG A 52 9.43 8.97 25.37
N PRO A 53 10.15 9.65 24.47
CA PRO A 53 10.13 9.28 23.07
C PRO A 53 10.77 7.90 22.87
N ASP A 54 10.17 7.10 21.99
CA ASP A 54 10.71 5.83 21.55
C ASP A 54 11.17 5.94 20.09
N SER A 55 12.42 5.57 19.83
CA SER A 55 13.05 5.63 18.50
C SER A 55 13.46 4.25 17.97
N HIS A 56 13.04 3.15 18.60
CA HIS A 56 13.38 1.82 18.11
C HIS A 56 12.82 1.57 16.71
N TRP A 57 13.58 0.83 15.91
CA TRP A 57 13.11 0.33 14.62
C TRP A 57 12.36 -0.99 14.82
N GLN A 58 11.40 -1.25 13.95
CA GLN A 58 10.65 -2.49 13.90
C GLN A 58 10.90 -3.20 12.57
N ALA A 59 10.61 -4.50 12.49
CA ALA A 59 10.67 -5.19 11.20
C ALA A 59 9.58 -4.61 10.28
N PRO A 60 9.87 -4.36 8.98
CA PRO A 60 8.85 -3.96 8.02
C PRO A 60 7.70 -4.96 7.97
N GLY A 61 6.46 -4.44 7.85
CA GLY A 61 5.22 -5.24 7.75
C GLY A 61 4.43 -5.38 9.05
N LEU A 62 4.95 -4.91 10.19
CA LEU A 62 4.19 -4.95 11.45
C LEU A 62 2.99 -3.98 11.50
N ASP A 63 2.93 -3.02 10.59
CA ASP A 63 1.80 -2.08 10.44
C ASP A 63 0.65 -2.64 9.58
N ILE A 64 0.78 -3.85 9.02
CA ILE A 64 -0.27 -4.58 8.28
C ILE A 64 -0.96 -3.78 7.15
N HIS A 65 -0.22 -2.85 6.54
CA HIS A 65 -0.69 -1.95 5.49
C HIS A 65 0.18 -2.02 4.23
N GLU A 66 0.53 -3.23 3.78
CA GLU A 66 1.32 -3.43 2.57
C GLU A 66 0.56 -2.97 1.31
N MET A 67 1.27 -2.29 0.41
CA MET A 67 0.67 -1.62 -0.75
C MET A 67 1.54 -1.73 -2.01
N GLY A 68 0.91 -1.58 -3.17
CA GLY A 68 1.59 -1.35 -4.46
C GLY A 68 2.08 -2.58 -5.22
N GLY A 69 1.78 -3.80 -4.76
CA GLY A 69 2.13 -5.05 -5.44
C GLY A 69 1.56 -5.19 -6.87
N ALA A 70 0.49 -4.48 -7.19
CA ALA A 70 -0.14 -4.40 -8.51
C ALA A 70 -0.54 -2.95 -8.82
N ARG A 71 0.41 -2.02 -8.69
CA ARG A 71 0.13 -0.57 -8.75
C ARG A 71 -0.59 -0.10 -10.02
N MET A 72 -1.45 0.90 -9.85
CA MET A 72 -2.01 1.70 -10.94
C MET A 72 -0.95 2.54 -11.67
N GLY A 73 -1.22 2.90 -12.92
CA GLY A 73 -0.43 3.84 -13.70
C GLY A 73 -0.97 4.03 -15.12
N HIS A 74 -0.38 4.97 -15.84
CA HIS A 74 -0.81 5.28 -17.21
C HIS A 74 -0.17 4.37 -18.27
N ASP A 75 1.01 3.83 -18.00
CA ASP A 75 1.79 3.02 -18.95
C ASP A 75 1.77 1.53 -18.55
N PRO A 76 1.28 0.62 -19.40
CA PRO A 76 1.27 -0.82 -19.14
C PRO A 76 2.68 -1.43 -18.98
N LYS A 77 3.74 -0.73 -19.41
CA LYS A 77 5.12 -1.19 -19.22
C LYS A 77 5.64 -0.96 -17.79
N THR A 78 5.00 -0.07 -17.03
CA THR A 78 5.47 0.34 -15.69
C THR A 78 4.42 0.12 -14.60
N SER A 79 3.19 -0.25 -14.98
CA SER A 79 2.06 -0.47 -14.08
C SER A 79 1.22 -1.67 -14.53
N VAL A 80 0.61 -2.35 -13.57
CA VAL A 80 -0.24 -3.52 -13.84
C VAL A 80 -1.67 -3.08 -14.18
N LEU A 81 -2.14 -2.02 -13.49
CA LEU A 81 -3.50 -1.51 -13.59
C LEU A 81 -3.51 -0.12 -14.22
N ASN A 82 -4.60 0.22 -14.90
CA ASN A 82 -4.88 1.59 -15.30
C ASN A 82 -5.51 2.40 -14.15
N LYS A 83 -5.90 3.66 -14.43
CA LYS A 83 -6.49 4.58 -13.44
C LYS A 83 -7.81 4.10 -12.79
N TRP A 84 -8.44 3.07 -13.33
CA TRP A 84 -9.70 2.49 -12.85
C TRP A 84 -9.50 1.19 -12.07
N ASN A 85 -8.26 0.87 -11.70
CA ASN A 85 -7.90 -0.40 -11.07
C ASN A 85 -8.13 -1.63 -11.96
N GLN A 86 -8.31 -1.41 -13.27
CA GLN A 86 -8.49 -2.44 -14.29
C GLN A 86 -7.12 -2.88 -14.81
N MET A 87 -6.89 -4.18 -15.00
CA MET A 87 -5.65 -4.65 -15.62
C MET A 87 -5.50 -4.11 -17.05
N HIS A 88 -4.30 -3.63 -17.40
CA HIS A 88 -4.04 -3.19 -18.78
C HIS A 88 -4.16 -4.35 -19.79
N ALA A 89 -3.72 -5.54 -19.40
CA ALA A 89 -3.70 -6.72 -20.28
C ALA A 89 -5.06 -7.42 -20.40
N VAL A 90 -5.96 -7.26 -19.41
CA VAL A 90 -7.22 -8.02 -19.33
C VAL A 90 -8.34 -7.08 -18.88
N LYS A 91 -9.25 -6.77 -19.81
CA LYS A 91 -10.27 -5.72 -19.60
C LYS A 91 -11.35 -6.05 -18.57
N ASN A 92 -11.60 -7.32 -18.29
CA ASN A 92 -12.63 -7.73 -17.32
C ASN A 92 -12.05 -8.11 -15.94
N VAL A 93 -10.78 -7.78 -15.66
CA VAL A 93 -10.13 -8.06 -14.37
C VAL A 93 -9.75 -6.76 -13.68
N PHE A 94 -10.11 -6.66 -12.39
CA PHE A 94 -9.89 -5.49 -11.54
C PHE A 94 -9.26 -5.90 -10.21
N VAL A 95 -8.37 -5.05 -9.66
CA VAL A 95 -7.71 -5.25 -8.36
C VAL A 95 -7.90 -4.00 -7.52
N THR A 96 -8.68 -4.07 -6.45
CA THR A 96 -9.17 -2.88 -5.74
C THR A 96 -8.72 -2.78 -4.28
N ASP A 97 -7.79 -3.63 -3.86
CA ASP A 97 -7.18 -3.60 -2.52
C ASP A 97 -5.90 -2.73 -2.50
N GLY A 98 -5.13 -2.83 -1.41
CA GLY A 98 -3.87 -2.12 -1.22
C GLY A 98 -2.82 -2.38 -2.32
N ALA A 99 -2.88 -3.50 -3.03
CA ALA A 99 -1.94 -3.78 -4.12
C ALA A 99 -2.05 -2.75 -5.24
N SER A 100 -3.23 -2.14 -5.43
CA SER A 100 -3.47 -1.15 -6.49
C SER A 100 -2.85 0.24 -6.22
N MET A 101 -2.50 0.53 -4.97
CA MET A 101 -2.01 1.85 -4.54
C MET A 101 -0.65 2.18 -5.16
N THR A 102 -0.44 3.45 -5.50
CA THR A 102 0.86 3.95 -6.00
C THR A 102 1.72 4.58 -4.90
N SER A 103 1.08 5.01 -3.82
CA SER A 103 1.69 5.63 -2.65
C SER A 103 0.77 5.42 -1.44
N THR A 104 1.30 5.63 -0.24
CA THR A 104 0.54 5.64 1.00
C THR A 104 0.43 7.07 1.56
N SER A 105 -0.58 7.29 2.40
CA SER A 105 -0.66 8.45 3.29
C SER A 105 -0.22 8.03 4.70
N THR A 106 -0.45 8.89 5.70
CA THR A 106 -0.10 8.64 7.11
C THR A 106 -1.25 8.04 7.92
N GLN A 107 -2.42 7.83 7.30
CA GLN A 107 -3.62 7.27 7.93
C GLN A 107 -3.86 5.83 7.48
N ASN A 108 -4.63 5.07 8.27
CA ASN A 108 -5.05 3.72 7.90
C ASN A 108 -5.80 3.75 6.54
N PRO A 109 -5.44 2.88 5.59
CA PRO A 109 -5.81 3.05 4.19
C PRO A 109 -7.16 2.40 3.82
N SER A 110 -7.79 1.64 4.72
CA SER A 110 -8.97 0.82 4.42
C SER A 110 -10.13 1.60 3.81
N LEU A 111 -10.39 2.83 4.29
CA LEU A 111 -11.42 3.70 3.73
C LEU A 111 -11.11 4.09 2.28
N THR A 112 -9.84 4.33 1.97
CA THR A 112 -9.39 4.63 0.60
C THR A 112 -9.56 3.42 -0.32
N TYR A 113 -9.28 2.20 0.16
CA TYR A 113 -9.52 0.98 -0.60
C TYR A 113 -11.00 0.83 -0.96
N MET A 114 -11.90 1.03 0.01
CA MET A 114 -13.35 0.98 -0.24
C MET A 114 -13.80 2.03 -1.26
N ALA A 115 -13.25 3.25 -1.20
CA ALA A 115 -13.53 4.28 -2.18
C ALA A 115 -13.07 3.88 -3.60
N PHE A 116 -11.88 3.27 -3.73
CA PHE A 116 -11.41 2.74 -5.01
C PHE A 116 -12.25 1.55 -5.50
N SER A 117 -12.61 0.61 -4.64
CA SER A 117 -13.51 -0.49 -4.99
C SER A 117 -14.85 0.04 -5.54
N ALA A 118 -15.49 1.00 -4.86
CA ALA A 118 -16.74 1.58 -5.32
C ALA A 118 -16.59 2.27 -6.70
N ARG A 119 -15.54 3.09 -6.87
CA ARG A 119 -15.24 3.77 -8.14
C ARG A 119 -15.00 2.79 -9.29
N SER A 120 -14.23 1.72 -9.04
CA SER A 120 -13.89 0.73 -10.05
C SER A 120 -15.07 -0.13 -10.45
N VAL A 121 -15.95 -0.47 -9.51
CA VAL A 121 -17.20 -1.19 -9.80
C VAL A 121 -18.14 -0.34 -10.65
N ASP A 122 -18.31 0.95 -10.34
CA ASP A 122 -19.14 1.86 -11.15
C ASP A 122 -18.63 1.92 -12.60
N TYR A 123 -17.32 2.10 -12.77
CA TYR A 123 -16.68 2.06 -14.09
C TYR A 123 -16.89 0.72 -14.80
N ALA A 124 -16.64 -0.40 -14.12
CA ALA A 124 -16.80 -1.73 -14.71
C ALA A 124 -18.23 -1.97 -15.20
N ILE A 125 -19.24 -1.63 -14.39
CA ILE A 125 -20.65 -1.80 -14.77
C ILE A 125 -21.02 -0.88 -15.94
N SER A 126 -20.54 0.37 -15.95
CA SER A 126 -20.74 1.30 -17.06
C SER A 126 -20.17 0.74 -18.37
N GLU A 127 -18.93 0.25 -18.34
CA GLU A 127 -18.28 -0.27 -19.55
C GLU A 127 -18.86 -1.61 -20.01
N MET A 128 -19.28 -2.47 -19.08
CA MET A 128 -19.94 -3.74 -19.39
C MET A 128 -21.28 -3.49 -20.09
N LYS A 129 -22.08 -2.51 -19.63
CA LYS A 129 -23.33 -2.11 -20.29
C LYS A 129 -23.13 -1.57 -21.71
N LYS A 130 -21.95 -1.01 -22.01
CA LYS A 130 -21.56 -0.55 -23.35
C LYS A 130 -20.97 -1.66 -24.23
N GLY A 131 -20.70 -2.84 -23.68
CA GLY A 131 -20.01 -3.93 -24.38
C GLY A 131 -18.51 -3.70 -24.57
N ASN A 132 -17.89 -2.82 -23.78
CA ASN A 132 -16.47 -2.50 -23.87
C ASN A 132 -15.57 -3.46 -23.07
N ILE A 133 -16.17 -4.15 -22.08
CA ILE A 133 -15.56 -5.18 -21.23
C ILE A 133 -16.49 -6.37 -21.06
#